data_AF-A0A8K0R1J3-F1
#
_entry.id   AF-A0A8K0R1J3-F1
#
_cell.length_a   1.000
_cell.length_b   1.000
_cell.length_c   1.000
_cell.angle_alpha   90.00
_cell.angle_beta   90.00
_cell.angle_gamma   90.00
#
_symmetry.space_group_name_H-M   'P 1'
#
loop_
_entity.id
_entity.type
_entity.pdbx_description
1 polymer ?
#
loop_
_entity_poly.entity_id
_entity_poly.type
_entity_poly.pdbx_seq_one_letter_code
_entity_poly.pdbx_strand_id
1 'polypeptide(L)'
;MVDRNWFSSAFIVVLIPCAIFRFVVFAPFGYYWALASTHWDVIKDHVELHNGTYPSIIATGEKIASKWGTFGFYWNFAVWIPTFWFPPPLNLPFTVIDTVITIYLARASHYQTAYAPHSKGSCTSAAHDWYRPPGANESFFEAAARLNSTVATPTKMCRTFVEEWQYGIVLSAFYATISLLNIIAFLGAIFGARRDGESLLTFVTNLLKVVLEQALNVPKGIALLVVGFLWSLPQCMFRCLPLSIKSPVRFGRRYAVKSVLGAEQKAELGIMEMKTVYEQKKRQHMPCYQGGGGEPSPLSNFLSIYDMLMVVTEELHYTDIMNLSRVSKSVREAVLPAGDLGRRVQAFRRYTCHGAQRTLCWLCDKQICNVSSWDL
;
A
#
# COMPACT_ATOMS: atom_id res chain seq x y z
N MET A 1 6.70 24.12 10.77
CA MET A 1 5.46 23.56 10.20
C MET A 1 4.37 23.89 11.20
N VAL A 2 3.43 24.78 10.85
CA VAL A 2 2.24 24.99 11.67
C VAL A 2 1.32 23.82 11.36
N ASP A 3 1.13 22.92 12.33
CA ASP A 3 0.19 21.80 12.22
C ASP A 3 -1.24 22.36 12.18
N ARG A 4 -1.71 22.68 10.97
CA ARG A 4 -3.09 23.11 10.71
C ARG A 4 -4.02 21.89 10.79
N ASN A 5 -4.22 21.40 12.01
CA ASN A 5 -5.06 20.24 12.32
C ASN A 5 -6.51 20.42 11.84
N TRP A 6 -7.03 21.65 11.77
CA TRP A 6 -8.38 21.90 11.27
C TRP A 6 -8.55 21.56 9.79
N PHE A 7 -7.51 21.78 8.99
CA PHE A 7 -7.51 21.48 7.57
C PHE A 7 -7.57 19.96 7.35
N SER A 8 -6.82 19.20 8.15
CA SER A 8 -6.80 17.73 8.07
C SER A 8 -8.12 17.10 8.52
N SER A 9 -8.69 17.56 9.64
CA SER A 9 -9.91 16.96 10.20
C SER A 9 -11.15 17.21 9.35
N ALA A 10 -11.38 18.45 8.87
CA ALA A 10 -12.53 18.74 8.01
C ALA A 10 -12.38 18.11 6.61
N PHE A 11 -11.15 18.06 6.09
CA PHE A 11 -10.82 17.39 4.83
C PHE A 11 -11.19 15.90 4.88
N ILE A 12 -10.74 15.18 5.92
CA ILE A 12 -10.99 13.75 6.08
C ILE A 12 -12.49 13.47 6.26
N VAL A 13 -13.17 14.25 7.09
CA VAL A 13 -14.59 14.00 7.44
C VAL A 13 -15.53 14.26 6.25
N VAL A 14 -15.22 15.20 5.36
CA VAL A 14 -16.13 15.59 4.27
C VAL A 14 -15.74 15.02 2.91
N LEU A 15 -14.44 15.01 2.56
CA LEU A 15 -14.03 14.57 1.22
C LEU A 15 -14.00 13.05 1.06
N ILE A 16 -13.74 12.28 2.12
CA ILE A 16 -13.78 10.81 2.04
C ILE A 16 -15.20 10.34 1.70
N PRO A 17 -16.27 10.78 2.40
CA PRO A 17 -17.63 10.47 1.98
C PRO A 17 -17.94 10.91 0.55
N CYS A 18 -17.53 12.11 0.13
CA CYS A 18 -17.71 12.55 -1.26
C CYS A 18 -17.07 11.60 -2.27
N ALA A 19 -15.85 11.16 -2.01
CA ALA A 19 -15.14 10.24 -2.90
C ALA A 19 -15.77 8.83 -2.92
N ILE A 20 -16.29 8.37 -1.77
CA ILE A 20 -17.06 7.12 -1.68
C ILE A 20 -18.37 7.25 -2.48
N PHE A 21 -19.12 8.34 -2.32
CA PHE A 21 -20.33 8.56 -3.10
C PHE A 21 -20.06 8.57 -4.60
N ARG A 22 -19.00 9.28 -5.04
CA ARG A 22 -18.56 9.26 -6.45
C ARG A 22 -18.22 7.87 -6.95
N PHE A 23 -17.60 7.05 -6.10
CA PHE A 23 -17.33 5.65 -6.43
C PHE A 23 -18.62 4.84 -6.60
N VAL A 24 -19.54 4.95 -5.63
CA VAL A 24 -20.82 4.22 -5.61
C VAL A 24 -21.69 4.57 -6.82
N VAL A 25 -21.72 5.84 -7.23
CA VAL A 25 -22.55 6.26 -8.37
C VAL A 25 -21.98 5.87 -9.72
N PHE A 26 -20.74 5.38 -9.86
CA PHE A 26 -20.19 5.02 -11.18
C PHE A 26 -21.07 4.06 -11.97
N ALA A 27 -21.49 2.96 -11.36
CA ALA A 27 -22.28 1.95 -12.04
C ALA A 27 -23.71 2.47 -12.37
N PRO A 28 -24.45 3.07 -11.42
CA PRO A 28 -25.74 3.72 -11.73
C PRO A 28 -25.64 4.79 -12.82
N PHE A 29 -24.60 5.62 -12.79
CA PHE A 29 -24.39 6.68 -13.78
C PHE A 29 -24.08 6.09 -15.16
N GLY A 30 -23.25 5.05 -15.23
CA GLY A 30 -22.99 4.33 -16.48
C GLY A 30 -24.24 3.71 -17.08
N TYR A 31 -25.11 3.12 -16.25
CA TYR A 31 -26.38 2.57 -16.71
C TYR A 31 -27.35 3.65 -17.20
N TYR A 32 -27.49 4.76 -16.45
CA TYR A 32 -28.28 5.93 -16.85
C TYR A 32 -27.80 6.50 -18.18
N TRP A 33 -26.48 6.71 -18.33
CA TRP A 33 -25.87 7.21 -19.56
C TRP A 33 -26.17 6.31 -20.76
N ALA A 34 -26.05 4.99 -20.59
CA ALA A 34 -26.33 4.03 -21.66
C ALA A 34 -27.80 4.06 -22.09
N LEU A 35 -28.74 4.10 -21.14
CA LEU A 35 -30.16 4.22 -21.43
C LEU A 35 -30.50 5.54 -22.13
N ALA A 36 -30.12 6.67 -21.54
CA ALA A 36 -30.40 8.00 -22.06
C ALA A 36 -29.82 8.20 -23.47
N SER A 37 -28.62 7.64 -23.74
CA SER A 37 -28.02 7.67 -25.07
C SER A 37 -28.83 6.84 -26.06
N THR A 38 -29.24 5.63 -25.67
CA THR A 38 -30.04 4.75 -26.54
C THR A 38 -31.41 5.36 -26.86
N HIS A 39 -32.10 5.93 -25.87
CA HIS A 39 -33.40 6.57 -26.08
C HIS A 39 -33.28 7.80 -26.96
N TRP A 40 -32.28 8.66 -26.71
CA TRP A 40 -32.04 9.83 -27.56
C TRP A 40 -31.65 9.44 -28.99
N ASP A 41 -30.87 8.37 -29.18
CA ASP A 41 -30.50 7.87 -30.50
C ASP A 41 -31.74 7.40 -31.29
N VAL A 42 -32.64 6.66 -30.64
CA VAL A 42 -33.91 6.28 -31.28
C VAL A 42 -34.74 7.50 -31.66
N ILE A 43 -34.84 8.50 -30.78
CA ILE A 43 -35.64 9.71 -31.04
C ILE A 43 -35.02 10.60 -32.10
N LYS A 44 -33.70 10.81 -32.08
CA LYS A 44 -33.00 11.72 -33.01
C LYS A 44 -32.99 11.17 -34.43
N ASP A 45 -32.89 9.84 -34.59
CA ASP A 45 -32.75 9.20 -35.89
C ASP A 45 -34.11 9.08 -36.62
N HIS A 46 -35.22 9.25 -35.89
CA HIS A 46 -36.57 9.12 -36.43
C HIS A 46 -37.38 10.41 -36.29
N VAL A 47 -37.61 11.07 -37.42
CA VAL A 47 -38.36 12.34 -37.50
C VAL A 47 -39.78 12.22 -36.91
N GLU A 48 -40.39 11.05 -37.03
CA GLU A 48 -41.72 10.72 -36.45
C GLU A 48 -41.79 10.97 -34.93
N LEU A 49 -40.68 10.75 -34.21
CA LEU A 49 -40.63 10.82 -32.75
C LEU A 49 -40.33 12.22 -32.21
N HIS A 50 -39.81 13.14 -33.03
CA HIS A 50 -39.39 14.46 -32.56
C HIS A 50 -39.99 15.65 -33.34
N ASN A 51 -40.65 15.43 -34.47
CA ASN A 51 -41.16 16.51 -35.32
C ASN A 51 -42.61 16.25 -35.79
N GLY A 52 -43.57 16.47 -34.89
CA GLY A 52 -44.99 16.65 -35.26
C GLY A 52 -45.97 15.77 -34.51
N THR A 53 -45.78 14.45 -34.53
CA THR A 53 -46.79 13.50 -34.01
C THR A 53 -46.84 13.50 -32.48
N TYR A 54 -45.68 13.52 -31.82
CA TYR A 54 -45.56 13.44 -30.36
C TYR A 54 -45.11 14.76 -29.74
N PRO A 55 -45.40 14.99 -28.45
CA PRO A 55 -44.99 16.22 -27.77
C PRO A 55 -43.47 16.45 -27.80
N SER A 56 -43.05 17.65 -28.19
CA SER A 56 -41.64 18.06 -28.26
C SER A 56 -40.93 18.06 -26.90
N ILE A 57 -41.68 17.99 -25.79
CA ILE A 57 -41.15 17.85 -24.44
C ILE A 57 -40.39 16.54 -24.26
N ILE A 58 -40.78 15.46 -24.95
CA ILE A 58 -40.12 14.16 -24.88
C ILE A 58 -38.73 14.28 -25.50
N ALA A 59 -38.65 14.74 -26.75
CA ALA A 59 -37.38 14.97 -27.44
C ALA A 59 -36.47 15.96 -26.70
N THR A 60 -37.04 17.02 -26.13
CA THR A 60 -36.25 17.99 -25.34
C THR A 60 -35.70 17.39 -24.06
N GLY A 61 -36.52 16.62 -23.32
CA GLY A 61 -36.11 15.95 -22.09
C GLY A 61 -34.99 14.94 -22.34
N GLU A 62 -35.18 14.05 -23.32
CA GLU A 62 -34.23 13.00 -23.68
C GLU A 62 -32.92 13.55 -24.24
N LYS A 63 -32.97 14.66 -24.99
CA LYS A 63 -31.76 15.37 -25.44
C LYS A 63 -30.94 15.90 -24.25
N ILE A 64 -31.61 16.45 -23.24
CA ILE A 64 -30.94 16.96 -22.04
C ILE A 64 -30.37 15.79 -21.24
N ALA A 65 -31.16 14.73 -21.05
CA ALA A 65 -30.76 13.51 -20.35
C ALA A 65 -29.52 12.87 -20.98
N SER A 66 -29.53 12.66 -22.30
CA SER A 66 -28.40 12.09 -23.04
C SER A 66 -27.15 12.95 -22.94
N LYS A 67 -27.25 14.27 -23.19
CA LYS A 67 -26.08 15.17 -23.16
C LYS A 67 -25.48 15.30 -21.76
N TRP A 68 -26.31 15.55 -20.76
CA TRP A 68 -25.84 15.75 -19.39
C TRP A 68 -25.53 14.43 -18.67
N GLY A 69 -26.18 13.33 -19.05
CA GLY A 69 -25.81 11.97 -18.66
C GLY A 69 -24.42 11.60 -19.20
N THR A 70 -24.16 11.88 -20.48
CA THR A 70 -22.82 11.66 -21.06
C THR A 70 -21.76 12.52 -20.37
N PHE A 71 -21.99 13.84 -20.28
CA PHE A 71 -21.05 14.76 -19.64
C PHE A 71 -20.81 14.41 -18.18
N GLY A 72 -21.87 14.13 -17.41
CA GLY A 72 -21.79 13.80 -16.00
C GLY A 72 -21.03 12.49 -15.73
N PHE A 73 -21.20 11.48 -16.59
CA PHE A 73 -20.46 10.22 -16.47
C PHE A 73 -18.95 10.42 -16.63
N TYR A 74 -18.52 11.07 -17.73
CA TYR A 74 -17.10 11.34 -17.96
C TYR A 74 -16.52 12.32 -16.94
N TRP A 75 -17.31 13.28 -16.47
CA TRP A 75 -16.92 14.17 -15.40
C TRP A 75 -16.68 13.42 -14.08
N ASN A 76 -17.58 12.50 -13.70
CA ASN A 76 -17.38 11.66 -12.51
C ASN A 76 -16.08 10.87 -12.61
N PHE A 77 -15.82 10.29 -13.79
CA PHE A 77 -14.57 9.57 -14.07
C PHE A 77 -13.34 10.46 -13.93
N ALA A 78 -13.37 11.64 -14.55
CA ALA A 78 -12.26 12.58 -14.56
C ALA A 78 -11.91 13.11 -13.16
N VAL A 79 -12.91 13.37 -12.31
CA VAL A 79 -12.70 14.08 -11.05
C VAL A 79 -12.69 13.14 -9.84
N TRP A 80 -13.13 11.89 -9.96
CA TRP A 80 -13.08 10.92 -8.84
C TRP A 80 -11.68 10.80 -8.23
N ILE A 81 -10.66 10.60 -9.06
CA ILE A 81 -9.26 10.51 -8.64
C ILE A 81 -8.80 11.88 -8.08
N PRO A 82 -8.84 13.00 -8.83
CA PRO A 82 -8.46 14.33 -8.33
C PRO A 82 -9.06 14.75 -6.99
N THR A 83 -10.27 14.31 -6.65
CA THR A 83 -10.95 14.71 -5.39
C THR A 83 -10.15 14.34 -4.15
N PHE A 84 -9.30 13.32 -4.21
CA PHE A 84 -8.40 12.96 -3.10
C PHE A 84 -7.22 13.91 -2.91
N TRP A 85 -6.84 14.69 -3.93
CA TRP A 85 -5.66 15.57 -3.90
C TRP A 85 -5.99 17.04 -3.68
N PHE A 86 -7.20 17.48 -4.01
CA PHE A 86 -7.58 18.89 -3.95
C PHE A 86 -8.39 19.21 -2.69
N PRO A 87 -7.78 19.80 -1.65
CA PRO A 87 -8.49 20.16 -0.43
C PRO A 87 -9.38 21.39 -0.59
N PRO A 88 -10.36 21.61 0.29
CA PRO A 88 -11.12 22.86 0.31
C PRO A 88 -10.20 24.04 0.65
N PRO A 89 -10.34 25.20 -0.01
CA PRO A 89 -11.37 25.58 -0.98
C PRO A 89 -11.02 25.30 -2.46
N LEU A 90 -9.91 24.63 -2.76
CA LEU A 90 -9.48 24.34 -4.13
C LEU A 90 -10.47 23.45 -4.90
N ASN A 91 -11.32 22.72 -4.17
CA ASN A 91 -12.38 21.91 -4.75
C ASN A 91 -13.56 22.74 -5.32
N LEU A 92 -13.61 24.07 -5.13
CA LEU A 92 -14.72 24.91 -5.56
C LEU A 92 -15.10 24.75 -7.05
N PRO A 93 -14.16 24.73 -8.02
CA PRO A 93 -14.52 24.51 -9.43
C PRO A 93 -15.23 23.17 -9.65
N PHE A 94 -14.84 22.14 -8.89
CA PHE A 94 -15.50 20.84 -8.94
C PHE A 94 -16.94 20.92 -8.42
N THR A 95 -17.13 21.59 -7.29
CA THR A 95 -18.45 21.83 -6.69
C THR A 95 -19.38 22.58 -7.63
N VAL A 96 -18.89 23.60 -8.34
CA VAL A 96 -19.68 24.37 -9.30
C VAL A 96 -20.18 23.47 -10.42
N ILE A 97 -19.29 22.66 -11.00
CA ILE A 97 -19.65 21.77 -12.11
C ILE A 97 -20.59 20.66 -11.62
N ASP A 98 -20.35 20.07 -10.44
CA ASP A 98 -21.25 19.08 -9.84
C ASP A 98 -22.66 19.67 -9.61
N THR A 99 -22.74 20.92 -9.16
CA THR A 99 -24.02 21.63 -8.98
C THR A 99 -24.73 21.84 -10.31
N VAL A 100 -24.00 22.22 -11.35
CA VAL A 100 -24.56 22.35 -12.71
C VAL A 100 -25.09 21.01 -13.22
N ILE A 101 -24.33 19.93 -13.08
CA ILE A 101 -24.78 18.56 -13.43
C ILE A 101 -26.05 18.21 -12.66
N THR A 102 -26.09 18.47 -11.35
CA THR A 102 -27.27 18.24 -10.50
C THR A 102 -28.50 18.96 -11.05
N ILE A 103 -28.37 20.24 -11.40
CA ILE A 103 -29.48 21.06 -11.92
C ILE A 103 -30.00 20.48 -13.24
N TYR A 104 -29.11 20.08 -14.14
CA TYR A 104 -29.55 19.55 -15.44
C TYR A 104 -30.12 18.13 -15.36
N LEU A 105 -29.59 17.26 -14.49
CA LEU A 105 -30.19 15.95 -14.21
C LEU A 105 -31.57 16.10 -13.56
N ALA A 106 -31.72 17.03 -12.62
CA ALA A 106 -33.01 17.32 -12.01
C ALA A 106 -34.02 17.86 -13.03
N ARG A 107 -33.56 18.73 -13.95
CA ARG A 107 -34.39 19.25 -15.04
C ARG A 107 -34.77 18.16 -16.05
N ALA A 108 -33.85 17.27 -16.42
CA ALA A 108 -34.14 16.12 -17.26
C ALA A 108 -35.19 15.20 -16.62
N SER A 109 -34.97 14.85 -15.34
CA SER A 109 -35.89 14.03 -14.55
C SER A 109 -37.26 14.69 -14.42
N HIS A 110 -37.32 16.02 -14.28
CA HIS A 110 -38.58 16.78 -14.24
C HIS A 110 -39.33 16.70 -15.57
N TYR A 111 -38.64 16.80 -16.71
CA TYR A 111 -39.29 16.57 -18.01
C TYR A 111 -39.79 15.13 -18.13
N GLN A 112 -38.99 14.15 -17.72
CA GLN A 112 -39.35 12.73 -17.73
C GLN A 112 -40.55 12.42 -16.85
N THR A 113 -40.73 13.11 -15.71
CA THR A 113 -41.94 13.00 -14.87
C THR A 113 -43.22 13.31 -15.63
N ALA A 114 -43.17 14.19 -16.63
CA ALA A 114 -44.35 14.45 -17.44
C ALA A 114 -44.71 13.21 -18.25
N TYR A 115 -43.71 12.54 -18.85
CA TYR A 115 -43.96 11.55 -19.89
C TYR A 115 -43.68 10.07 -19.63
N ALA A 116 -42.92 9.76 -18.60
CA ALA A 116 -42.63 8.39 -18.19
C ALA A 116 -43.45 8.04 -16.95
N PRO A 117 -44.08 6.86 -16.89
CA PRO A 117 -44.65 6.38 -15.64
C PRO A 117 -43.55 6.23 -14.58
N HIS A 118 -43.91 6.44 -13.31
CA HIS A 118 -42.96 6.29 -12.20
C HIS A 118 -42.78 4.84 -11.73
N SER A 119 -43.66 3.94 -12.20
CA SER A 119 -43.66 2.53 -11.81
C SER A 119 -43.61 1.62 -13.03
N LYS A 120 -42.79 0.57 -12.96
CA LYS A 120 -42.69 -0.44 -14.03
C LYS A 120 -43.98 -1.22 -14.23
N GLY A 121 -44.82 -1.31 -13.19
CA GLY A 121 -46.13 -1.96 -13.24
C GLY A 121 -47.13 -1.18 -14.09
N SER A 122 -47.07 0.15 -14.08
CA SER A 122 -47.93 1.00 -14.89
C SER A 122 -47.68 0.85 -16.40
N CYS A 123 -46.55 0.28 -16.82
CA CYS A 123 -46.22 0.08 -18.24
C CYS A 123 -47.11 -0.91 -18.98
N THR A 124 -47.90 -1.76 -18.31
CA THR A 124 -48.80 -2.69 -19.00
C THR A 124 -49.93 -1.97 -19.73
N SER A 125 -50.44 -0.88 -19.17
CA SER A 125 -51.45 0.00 -19.82
C SER A 125 -50.82 1.23 -20.46
N ALA A 126 -49.87 1.86 -19.77
CA ALA A 126 -49.20 3.08 -20.25
C ALA A 126 -48.51 2.90 -21.61
N ALA A 127 -47.99 1.70 -21.89
CA ALA A 127 -47.32 1.44 -23.16
C ALA A 127 -48.23 1.58 -24.38
N HIS A 128 -49.56 1.46 -24.23
CA HIS A 128 -50.51 1.53 -25.34
C HIS A 128 -51.33 2.84 -25.35
N ASP A 129 -51.53 3.46 -24.18
CA ASP A 129 -52.44 4.60 -24.05
C ASP A 129 -51.71 5.94 -23.82
N TRP A 130 -50.48 5.93 -23.32
CA TRP A 130 -49.80 7.16 -22.89
C TRP A 130 -49.19 7.91 -24.09
N TYR A 131 -49.45 9.21 -24.17
CA TYR A 131 -49.06 10.08 -25.29
C TYR A 131 -49.51 9.58 -26.65
N ARG A 132 -50.68 8.95 -26.71
CA ARG A 132 -51.34 8.68 -27.98
C ARG A 132 -51.99 9.98 -28.50
N PRO A 133 -51.52 10.54 -29.62
CA PRO A 133 -52.14 11.73 -30.20
C PRO A 133 -53.57 11.41 -30.68
N PRO A 134 -54.49 12.39 -30.66
CA PRO A 134 -55.85 12.18 -31.16
C PRO A 134 -55.80 11.79 -32.65
N GLY A 135 -56.40 10.65 -33.00
CA GLY A 135 -56.42 10.12 -34.36
C GLY A 135 -55.22 9.25 -34.75
N ALA A 136 -54.24 9.04 -33.86
CA ALA A 136 -53.14 8.13 -34.08
C ALA A 136 -53.43 6.72 -33.53
N ASN A 137 -53.03 5.70 -34.28
CA ASN A 137 -53.25 4.31 -33.90
C ASN A 137 -52.19 3.77 -32.94
N GLU A 138 -51.06 4.47 -32.77
CA GLU A 138 -49.95 4.03 -31.91
C GLU A 138 -49.62 5.08 -30.84
N SER A 139 -49.21 4.62 -29.66
CA SER A 139 -48.63 5.42 -28.59
C SER A 139 -47.18 5.79 -28.90
N PHE A 140 -46.61 6.73 -28.13
CA PHE A 140 -45.18 7.05 -28.23
C PHE A 140 -44.30 5.82 -28.01
N PHE A 141 -44.62 4.99 -27.01
CA PHE A 141 -43.83 3.81 -26.69
C PHE A 141 -43.98 2.69 -27.74
N GLU A 142 -45.13 2.62 -28.41
CA GLU A 142 -45.34 1.71 -29.54
C GLU A 142 -44.52 2.12 -30.75
N ALA A 143 -44.58 3.39 -31.14
CA ALA A 143 -43.76 3.92 -32.23
C ALA A 143 -42.26 3.78 -31.92
N ALA A 144 -41.84 4.14 -30.71
CA ALA A 144 -40.45 4.02 -30.30
C ALA A 144 -39.96 2.57 -30.25
N ALA A 145 -40.80 1.61 -29.83
CA ALA A 145 -40.45 0.18 -29.87
C ALA A 145 -40.40 -0.38 -31.30
N ARG A 146 -41.34 0.04 -32.17
CA ARG A 146 -41.35 -0.34 -33.60
C ARG A 146 -40.10 0.12 -34.33
N LEU A 147 -39.65 1.34 -34.03
CA LEU A 147 -38.48 1.96 -34.66
C LEU A 147 -37.14 1.55 -34.01
N ASN A 148 -37.18 0.96 -32.81
CA ASN A 148 -35.99 0.47 -32.13
C ASN A 148 -35.74 -1.01 -32.43
N SER A 149 -34.65 -1.30 -33.17
CA SER A 149 -34.24 -2.67 -33.51
C SER A 149 -33.85 -3.55 -32.31
N THR A 150 -33.61 -2.97 -31.13
CA THR A 150 -33.14 -3.67 -29.93
C THR A 150 -34.25 -3.97 -28.90
N VAL A 151 -35.38 -3.26 -28.95
CA VAL A 151 -36.47 -3.37 -27.96
C VAL A 151 -37.77 -3.72 -28.68
N ALA A 152 -38.07 -5.02 -28.75
CA ALA A 152 -39.17 -5.53 -29.56
C ALA A 152 -40.59 -5.25 -29.02
N THR A 153 -40.76 -4.81 -27.76
CA THR A 153 -42.10 -4.62 -27.18
C THR A 153 -42.31 -3.23 -26.58
N PRO A 154 -43.51 -2.62 -26.78
CA PRO A 154 -43.86 -1.31 -26.21
C PRO A 154 -43.74 -1.26 -24.69
N THR A 155 -44.15 -2.35 -24.02
CA THR A 155 -44.03 -2.48 -22.55
C THR A 155 -42.58 -2.45 -22.09
N LYS A 156 -41.67 -3.09 -22.83
CA LYS A 156 -40.24 -3.09 -22.50
C LYS A 156 -39.65 -1.70 -22.72
N MET A 157 -40.03 -1.01 -23.79
CA MET A 157 -39.62 0.38 -24.05
C MET A 157 -40.11 1.32 -22.94
N CYS A 158 -41.37 1.22 -22.53
CA CYS A 158 -41.87 1.98 -21.38
C CYS A 158 -41.06 1.69 -20.10
N ARG A 159 -40.71 0.43 -19.83
CA ARG A 159 -39.91 0.05 -18.65
C ARG A 159 -38.50 0.64 -18.67
N THR A 160 -37.85 0.73 -19.83
CA THR A 160 -36.51 1.33 -19.91
C THR A 160 -36.56 2.84 -19.64
N PHE A 161 -37.60 3.53 -20.09
CA PHE A 161 -37.84 4.95 -19.74
C PHE A 161 -38.11 5.14 -18.24
N VAL A 162 -38.89 4.25 -17.61
CA VAL A 162 -39.10 4.26 -16.15
C VAL A 162 -37.76 4.06 -15.43
N GLU A 163 -36.94 3.11 -15.88
CA GLU A 163 -35.64 2.86 -15.29
C GLU A 163 -34.73 4.07 -15.40
N GLU A 164 -34.65 4.70 -16.58
CA GLU A 164 -33.89 5.92 -16.76
C GLU A 164 -34.33 7.02 -15.78
N TRP A 165 -35.63 7.27 -15.66
CA TRP A 165 -36.16 8.25 -14.72
C TRP A 165 -35.80 7.93 -13.26
N GLN A 166 -35.92 6.65 -12.86
CA GLN A 166 -35.55 6.21 -11.51
C GLN A 166 -34.06 6.46 -11.23
N TYR A 167 -33.19 6.12 -12.18
CA TYR A 167 -31.75 6.42 -12.05
C TYR A 167 -31.49 7.93 -12.07
N GLY A 168 -32.19 8.70 -12.91
CA GLY A 168 -32.07 10.17 -12.96
C GLY A 168 -32.34 10.83 -11.62
N ILE A 169 -33.39 10.40 -10.91
CA ILE A 169 -33.70 10.88 -9.55
C ILE A 169 -32.61 10.49 -8.55
N VAL A 170 -32.21 9.23 -8.54
CA VAL A 170 -31.18 8.73 -7.62
C VAL A 170 -29.85 9.47 -7.82
N LEU A 171 -29.43 9.63 -9.07
CA LEU A 171 -28.22 10.37 -9.42
C LEU A 171 -28.31 11.84 -9.02
N SER A 172 -29.45 12.49 -9.27
CA SER A 172 -29.68 13.88 -8.85
C SER A 172 -29.55 14.04 -7.33
N ALA A 173 -30.08 13.10 -6.53
CA ALA A 173 -29.99 13.12 -5.08
C ALA A 173 -28.55 12.93 -4.56
N PHE A 174 -27.80 11.98 -5.13
CA PHE A 174 -26.40 11.78 -4.75
C PHE A 174 -25.53 12.99 -5.13
N TYR A 175 -25.69 13.53 -6.34
CA TYR A 175 -24.95 14.71 -6.78
C TYR A 175 -25.30 15.96 -5.97
N ALA A 176 -26.58 16.15 -5.61
CA ALA A 176 -26.99 17.21 -4.70
C ALA A 176 -26.28 17.08 -3.33
N THR A 177 -26.16 15.85 -2.82
CA THR A 177 -25.47 15.57 -1.56
C THR A 177 -23.97 15.86 -1.66
N ILE A 178 -23.31 15.43 -2.74
CA ILE A 178 -21.89 15.70 -2.99
C ILE A 178 -21.64 17.22 -3.08
N SER A 179 -22.47 17.94 -3.85
CA SER A 179 -22.37 19.39 -3.97
C SER A 179 -22.59 20.08 -2.61
N LEU A 180 -23.59 19.68 -1.84
CA LEU A 180 -23.86 20.23 -0.51
C LEU A 180 -22.67 20.04 0.44
N LEU A 181 -22.14 18.82 0.51
CA LEU A 181 -20.97 18.51 1.34
C LEU A 181 -19.75 19.35 0.94
N ASN A 182 -19.49 19.49 -0.36
CA ASN A 182 -18.39 20.31 -0.85
C ASN A 182 -18.59 21.81 -0.57
N ILE A 183 -19.81 22.34 -0.65
CA ILE A 183 -20.13 23.72 -0.25
C ILE A 183 -19.89 23.92 1.25
N ILE A 184 -20.33 22.99 2.09
CA ILE A 184 -20.09 23.03 3.55
C ILE A 184 -18.58 23.03 3.83
N ALA A 185 -17.81 22.18 3.16
CA ALA A 185 -16.36 22.13 3.31
C ALA A 185 -15.68 23.44 2.88
N PHE A 186 -16.12 24.02 1.77
CA PHE A 186 -15.62 25.31 1.27
C PHE A 186 -15.91 26.45 2.26
N LEU A 187 -17.16 26.57 2.71
CA LEU A 187 -17.55 27.59 3.68
C LEU A 187 -16.82 27.39 5.02
N GLY A 188 -16.70 26.15 5.48
CA GLY A 188 -15.96 25.80 6.69
C GLY A 188 -14.49 26.23 6.61
N ALA A 189 -13.83 26.04 5.46
CA ALA A 189 -12.46 26.48 5.25
C ALA A 189 -12.32 28.02 5.27
N ILE A 190 -13.27 28.75 4.67
CA ILE A 190 -13.28 30.22 4.72
C ILE A 190 -13.51 30.73 6.14
N PHE A 191 -14.48 30.17 6.86
CA PHE A 191 -14.76 30.57 8.23
C PHE A 191 -13.60 30.25 9.18
N GLY A 192 -12.93 29.11 8.98
CA GLY A 192 -11.69 28.76 9.69
C GLY A 192 -10.59 29.79 9.47
N ALA A 193 -10.29 30.12 8.22
CA ALA A 193 -9.27 31.12 7.88
C ALA A 193 -9.59 32.52 8.45
N ARG A 194 -10.87 32.92 8.45
CA ARG A 194 -11.30 34.18 9.09
C ARG A 194 -11.14 34.17 10.60
N ARG A 195 -11.45 33.06 11.27
CA ARG A 195 -11.30 32.91 12.71
C ARG A 195 -9.83 32.99 13.15
N ASP A 196 -8.94 32.48 12.31
CA ASP A 196 -7.49 32.52 12.52
C ASP A 196 -6.88 33.91 12.20
N GLY A 197 -7.69 34.88 11.77
CA GLY A 197 -7.26 36.25 11.47
C GLY A 197 -6.35 36.34 10.24
N GLU A 198 -6.38 35.34 9.35
CA GLU A 198 -5.48 35.31 8.19
C GLU A 198 -5.92 36.32 7.13
N SER A 199 -4.95 37.09 6.63
CA SER A 199 -5.20 37.95 5.47
C SER A 199 -5.53 37.09 4.23
N LEU A 200 -6.41 37.58 3.36
CA LEU A 200 -6.76 36.89 2.11
C LEU A 200 -5.53 36.57 1.25
N LEU A 201 -4.54 37.46 1.26
CA LEU A 201 -3.31 37.27 0.50
C LEU A 201 -2.49 36.10 1.06
N THR A 202 -2.34 36.02 2.38
CA THR A 202 -1.68 34.88 3.06
C THR A 202 -2.43 33.58 2.82
N PHE A 203 -3.76 33.62 2.81
CA PHE A 203 -4.58 32.46 2.50
C PHE A 203 -4.35 31.96 1.07
N VAL A 204 -4.37 32.85 0.08
CA VAL A 204 -4.15 32.52 -1.33
C VAL A 204 -2.73 32.04 -1.59
N THR A 205 -1.70 32.65 -1.00
CA THR A 205 -0.30 32.21 -1.18
C THR A 205 -0.06 30.83 -0.58
N ASN A 206 -0.60 30.56 0.61
CA ASN A 206 -0.54 29.24 1.23
C ASN A 206 -1.28 28.19 0.40
N LEU A 207 -2.44 28.55 -0.12
CA LEU A 207 -3.22 27.69 -0.99
C LEU A 207 -2.48 27.36 -2.29
N LEU A 208 -1.84 28.34 -2.94
CA LEU A 208 -1.03 28.12 -4.13
C LEU A 208 0.19 27.24 -3.86
N LYS A 209 0.81 27.39 -2.69
CA LYS A 209 1.89 26.49 -2.23
C LYS A 209 1.38 25.06 -2.08
N VAL A 210 0.22 24.86 -1.47
CA VAL A 210 -0.41 23.53 -1.35
C VAL A 210 -0.75 22.96 -2.74
N VAL A 211 -1.30 23.76 -3.65
CA VAL A 211 -1.55 23.32 -5.04
C VAL A 211 -0.27 22.85 -5.70
N LEU A 212 0.82 23.61 -5.58
CA LEU A 212 2.09 23.29 -6.21
C LEU A 212 2.69 22.01 -5.62
N GLU A 213 2.68 21.87 -4.30
CA GLU A 213 3.13 20.65 -3.61
C GLU A 213 2.30 19.43 -4.04
N GLN A 214 0.97 19.58 -4.13
CA GLN A 214 0.09 18.50 -4.59
C GLN A 214 0.31 18.17 -6.06
N ALA A 215 0.44 19.17 -6.94
CA ALA A 215 0.72 18.96 -8.36
C ALA A 215 2.04 18.20 -8.60
N LEU A 216 3.06 18.45 -7.77
CA LEU A 216 4.33 17.71 -7.80
C LEU A 216 4.21 16.28 -7.22
N ASN A 217 3.27 16.05 -6.32
CA ASN A 217 3.04 14.74 -5.71
C ASN A 217 2.07 13.85 -6.50
N VAL A 218 1.20 14.43 -7.34
CA VAL A 218 0.26 13.67 -8.20
C VAL A 218 1.00 12.65 -9.09
N PRO A 219 2.07 12.98 -9.83
CA PRO A 219 2.82 12.01 -10.61
C PRO A 219 3.38 10.85 -9.78
N LYS A 220 3.83 11.13 -8.54
CA LYS A 220 4.32 10.09 -7.62
C LYS A 220 3.18 9.18 -7.17
N GLY A 221 2.02 9.76 -6.84
CA GLY A 221 0.80 9.03 -6.48
C GLY A 221 0.32 8.14 -7.64
N ILE A 222 0.31 8.66 -8.87
CA ILE A 222 -0.03 7.90 -10.06
C ILE A 222 0.98 6.77 -10.28
N ALA A 223 2.29 7.02 -10.15
CA ALA A 223 3.31 5.98 -10.28
C ALA A 223 3.13 4.87 -9.24
N LEU A 224 2.84 5.22 -7.98
CA LEU A 224 2.56 4.25 -6.92
C LEU A 224 1.26 3.48 -7.18
N LEU A 225 0.20 4.13 -7.67
CA LEU A 225 -1.04 3.46 -8.06
C LEU A 225 -0.82 2.50 -9.22
N VAL A 226 -0.05 2.89 -10.24
CA VAL A 226 0.29 2.04 -11.39
C VAL A 226 1.12 0.84 -10.93
N VAL A 227 2.16 1.05 -10.13
CA VAL A 227 2.98 -0.05 -9.57
C VAL A 227 2.12 -0.96 -8.69
N GLY A 228 1.28 -0.39 -7.83
CA GLY A 228 0.37 -1.14 -6.97
C GLY A 228 -0.66 -1.94 -7.77
N PHE A 229 -1.21 -1.37 -8.83
CA PHE A 229 -2.14 -2.04 -9.74
C PHE A 229 -1.46 -3.16 -10.52
N LEU A 230 -0.30 -2.90 -11.13
CA LEU A 230 0.51 -3.91 -11.83
C LEU A 230 0.99 -5.02 -10.89
N TRP A 231 1.18 -4.73 -9.61
CA TRP A 231 1.50 -5.73 -8.59
C TRP A 231 0.27 -6.54 -8.14
N SER A 232 -0.89 -5.89 -8.02
CA SER A 232 -2.13 -6.51 -7.55
C SER A 232 -2.81 -7.36 -8.62
N LEU A 233 -2.71 -6.97 -9.90
CA LEU A 233 -3.36 -7.64 -11.02
C LEU A 233 -2.91 -9.11 -11.16
N PRO A 234 -1.60 -9.45 -11.11
CA PRO A 234 -1.14 -10.82 -11.03
C PRO A 234 -1.70 -11.55 -9.80
N GLN A 235 -1.77 -10.92 -8.63
CA GLN A 235 -2.30 -11.57 -7.42
C GLN A 235 -3.79 -11.92 -7.56
N CYS A 236 -4.59 -11.01 -8.10
CA CYS A 236 -6.01 -11.24 -8.36
C CYS A 236 -6.20 -12.34 -9.41
N MET A 237 -5.48 -12.28 -10.54
CA MET A 237 -5.52 -13.33 -11.56
C MET A 237 -5.08 -14.70 -10.99
N PHE A 238 -4.00 -14.74 -10.19
CA PHE A 238 -3.54 -15.95 -9.52
C PHE A 238 -4.54 -16.49 -8.51
N ARG A 239 -5.37 -15.66 -7.87
CA ARG A 239 -6.43 -16.14 -6.97
C ARG A 239 -7.57 -16.81 -7.73
N CYS A 240 -7.93 -16.31 -8.91
CA CYS A 240 -9.04 -16.84 -9.71
C CYS A 240 -8.69 -18.09 -10.55
N LEU A 241 -7.40 -18.39 -10.77
CA LEU A 241 -6.98 -19.55 -11.56
C LEU A 241 -7.28 -20.91 -10.87
N PRO A 242 -7.57 -21.98 -11.63
CA PRO A 242 -7.76 -23.32 -11.08
C PRO A 242 -6.47 -23.90 -10.49
N LEU A 243 -6.60 -24.86 -9.55
CA LEU A 243 -5.47 -25.43 -8.80
C LEU A 243 -4.42 -26.11 -9.70
N SER A 244 -4.82 -26.66 -10.84
CA SER A 244 -3.94 -27.29 -11.83
C SER A 244 -2.91 -26.33 -12.42
N ILE A 245 -3.26 -25.05 -12.59
CA ILE A 245 -2.37 -23.99 -13.11
C ILE A 245 -1.62 -23.31 -11.96
N LYS A 246 -2.17 -23.30 -10.75
CA LYS A 246 -1.51 -22.71 -9.56
C LYS A 246 -0.29 -23.51 -9.12
N SER A 247 -0.31 -24.84 -9.18
CA SER A 247 0.76 -25.68 -8.64
C SER A 247 2.12 -25.54 -9.38
N PRO A 248 2.20 -25.52 -10.72
CA PRO A 248 3.48 -25.40 -11.43
C PRO A 248 4.09 -24.02 -11.23
N VAL A 249 3.27 -22.96 -11.21
CA VAL A 249 3.76 -21.60 -10.97
C VAL A 249 4.27 -21.42 -9.53
N ARG A 250 3.57 -21.98 -8.53
CA ARG A 250 4.07 -22.00 -7.15
C ARG A 250 5.38 -22.77 -7.03
N PHE A 251 5.51 -23.88 -7.74
CA PHE A 251 6.74 -24.66 -7.78
C PHE A 251 7.89 -23.86 -8.43
N GLY A 252 7.66 -23.28 -9.61
CA GLY A 252 8.63 -22.44 -10.31
C GLY A 252 9.07 -21.23 -9.48
N ARG A 253 8.13 -20.53 -8.82
CA ARG A 253 8.47 -19.43 -7.91
C ARG A 253 9.30 -19.90 -6.71
N ARG A 254 8.92 -21.01 -6.07
CA ARG A 254 9.71 -21.58 -4.95
C ARG A 254 11.11 -21.98 -5.41
N TYR A 255 11.23 -22.55 -6.61
CA TYR A 255 12.51 -22.93 -7.18
C TYR A 255 13.39 -21.71 -7.49
N ALA A 256 12.82 -20.66 -8.11
CA ALA A 256 13.52 -19.42 -8.38
C ALA A 256 14.00 -18.73 -7.10
N VAL A 257 13.11 -18.58 -6.10
CA VAL A 257 13.47 -17.99 -4.79
C VAL A 257 14.55 -18.80 -4.09
N LYS A 258 14.45 -20.14 -4.09
CA LYS A 258 15.50 -21.00 -3.52
C LYS A 258 16.81 -20.92 -4.29
N SER A 259 16.77 -20.74 -5.60
CA SER A 259 17.97 -20.58 -6.43
C SER A 259 18.69 -19.26 -6.12
N VAL A 260 17.93 -18.17 -5.95
CA VAL A 260 18.48 -16.86 -5.55
C VAL A 260 19.04 -16.91 -4.14
N LEU A 261 18.26 -17.40 -3.16
CA LEU A 261 18.73 -17.56 -1.78
C LEU A 261 19.94 -18.50 -1.68
N GLY A 262 19.95 -19.57 -2.48
CA GLY A 262 21.08 -20.50 -2.54
C GLY A 262 22.34 -19.86 -3.16
N ALA A 263 22.17 -18.94 -4.11
CA ALA A 263 23.27 -18.16 -4.66
C ALA A 263 23.83 -17.17 -3.62
N GLU A 264 22.96 -16.49 -2.87
CA GLU A 264 23.37 -15.62 -1.76
C GLU A 264 24.12 -16.40 -0.68
N GLN A 265 23.61 -17.56 -0.24
CA GLN A 265 24.29 -18.41 0.74
C GLN A 265 25.66 -18.89 0.24
N LYS A 266 25.78 -19.26 -1.04
CA LYS A 266 27.09 -19.63 -1.62
C LYS A 266 28.06 -18.45 -1.63
N ALA A 267 27.57 -17.23 -1.91
CA ALA A 267 28.39 -16.03 -1.86
C ALA A 267 28.86 -15.71 -0.43
N GLU A 268 27.96 -15.81 0.56
CA GLU A 268 28.31 -15.63 1.98
C GLU A 268 29.34 -16.66 2.46
N LEU A 269 29.15 -17.94 2.11
CA LEU A 269 30.10 -19.00 2.44
C LEU A 269 31.48 -18.76 1.80
N GLY A 270 31.52 -18.34 0.54
CA GLY A 270 32.78 -17.99 -0.13
C GLY A 270 33.50 -16.82 0.53
N ILE A 271 32.77 -15.80 0.99
CA ILE A 271 33.35 -14.67 1.73
C ILE A 271 33.88 -15.12 3.09
N MET A 272 33.15 -15.97 3.82
CA MET A 272 33.62 -16.53 5.08
C MET A 272 34.89 -17.35 4.89
N GLU A 273 34.95 -18.19 3.85
CA GLU A 273 36.13 -18.98 3.53
C GLU A 273 37.35 -18.08 3.26
N MET A 274 37.20 -17.05 2.40
CA MET A 274 38.29 -16.09 2.15
C MET A 274 38.76 -15.38 3.42
N LYS A 275 37.84 -15.01 4.32
CA LYS A 275 38.17 -14.40 5.60
C LYS A 275 39.00 -15.34 6.48
N THR A 276 38.62 -16.62 6.55
CA THR A 276 39.39 -17.62 7.32
C THR A 276 40.79 -17.81 6.76
N VAL A 277 40.94 -17.88 5.42
CA VAL A 277 42.25 -17.97 4.76
C VAL A 277 43.11 -16.74 5.06
N TYR A 278 42.52 -15.55 5.01
CA TYR A 278 43.21 -14.31 5.34
C TYR A 278 43.67 -14.27 6.81
N GLU A 279 42.82 -14.66 7.74
CA GLU A 279 43.16 -14.75 9.16
C GLU A 279 44.23 -15.81 9.43
N GLN A 280 44.18 -16.96 8.76
CA GLN A 280 45.19 -18.01 8.88
C GLN A 280 46.55 -17.56 8.32
N LYS A 281 46.57 -16.88 7.18
CA LYS A 281 47.79 -16.29 6.60
C LYS A 281 48.38 -15.21 7.51
N LYS A 282 47.53 -14.40 8.15
CA LYS A 282 47.94 -13.42 9.16
C LYS A 282 48.53 -14.08 10.40
N ARG A 283 48.01 -15.24 10.83
CA ARG A 283 48.56 -16.03 11.95
C ARG A 283 49.89 -16.69 11.60
N GLN A 284 50.08 -17.17 10.38
CA GLN A 284 51.37 -17.71 9.91
C GLN A 284 52.48 -16.65 9.79
N HIS A 285 52.13 -15.38 9.72
CA HIS A 285 53.07 -14.25 9.70
C HIS A 285 53.29 -13.59 11.07
N MET A 286 52.76 -14.15 12.16
CA MET A 286 53.22 -13.74 13.48
C MET A 286 54.54 -14.46 13.77
N PRO A 287 55.68 -13.74 13.84
CA PRO A 287 56.96 -14.35 14.17
C PRO A 287 56.84 -15.00 15.54
N CYS A 288 57.22 -16.28 15.64
CA CYS A 288 57.49 -16.90 16.93
C CYS A 288 58.52 -16.01 17.64
N TYR A 289 58.21 -15.58 18.87
CA TYR A 289 58.98 -14.57 19.58
C TYR A 289 60.47 -14.94 19.62
N GLN A 290 61.30 -14.15 18.93
CA GLN A 290 62.75 -14.16 19.07
C GLN A 290 63.08 -13.43 20.38
N GLY A 291 63.11 -14.19 21.48
CA GLY A 291 63.55 -13.66 22.76
C GLY A 291 64.99 -13.16 22.70
N GLY A 292 65.29 -12.14 23.50
CA GLY A 292 66.61 -11.52 23.58
C GLY A 292 67.75 -12.53 23.77
N GLY A 293 68.93 -12.20 23.24
CA GLY A 293 70.07 -13.08 22.96
C GLY A 293 70.55 -14.01 24.08
N GLY A 294 69.80 -15.08 24.31
CA GLY A 294 70.17 -16.24 25.11
C GLY A 294 69.56 -17.48 24.51
N GLU A 295 70.28 -18.61 24.56
CA GLU A 295 69.76 -19.86 24.02
C GLU A 295 68.49 -20.30 24.78
N PRO A 296 67.43 -20.70 24.05
CA PRO A 296 66.22 -21.20 24.69
C PRO A 296 66.54 -22.48 25.45
N SER A 297 66.09 -22.55 26.69
CA SER A 297 66.20 -23.77 27.48
C SER A 297 65.42 -24.91 26.79
N PRO A 298 65.87 -26.18 26.90
CA PRO A 298 65.12 -27.32 26.39
C PRO A 298 63.69 -27.36 26.92
N LEU A 299 63.49 -26.94 28.18
CA LEU A 299 62.17 -26.82 28.80
C LEU A 299 61.29 -25.78 28.12
N SER A 300 61.82 -24.60 27.76
CA SER A 300 61.04 -23.60 27.02
C SER A 300 60.65 -24.06 25.62
N ASN A 301 61.49 -24.88 24.96
CA ASN A 301 61.14 -25.47 23.66
C ASN A 301 60.06 -26.55 23.78
N PHE A 302 60.06 -27.31 24.87
CA PHE A 302 58.99 -28.27 25.16
C PHE A 302 57.67 -27.57 25.46
N LEU A 303 57.70 -26.54 26.32
CA LEU A 303 56.51 -25.77 26.73
C LEU A 303 55.99 -24.79 25.67
N SER A 304 56.76 -24.51 24.61
CA SER A 304 56.29 -23.65 23.51
C SER A 304 55.24 -24.35 22.64
N ILE A 305 55.22 -25.69 22.63
CA ILE A 305 54.18 -26.49 22.01
C ILE A 305 52.94 -26.43 22.89
N TYR A 306 51.90 -25.74 22.43
CA TYR A 306 50.71 -25.45 23.23
C TYR A 306 50.04 -26.72 23.79
N ASP A 307 49.94 -27.79 23.00
CA ASP A 307 49.31 -29.03 23.45
C ASP A 307 50.10 -29.70 24.59
N MET A 308 51.44 -29.67 24.53
CA MET A 308 52.31 -30.18 25.61
C MET A 308 52.19 -29.33 26.87
N LEU A 309 52.15 -28.01 26.71
CA LEU A 309 51.90 -27.09 27.81
C LEU A 309 50.54 -27.38 28.47
N MET A 310 49.49 -27.62 27.68
CA MET A 310 48.17 -27.93 28.20
C MET A 310 48.16 -29.22 29.02
N VAL A 311 48.78 -30.30 28.54
CA VAL A 311 48.93 -31.57 29.30
C VAL A 311 49.65 -31.34 30.62
N VAL A 312 50.73 -30.55 30.63
CA VAL A 312 51.44 -30.20 31.87
C VAL A 312 50.57 -29.35 32.80
N THR A 313 49.73 -28.47 32.26
CA THR A 313 48.87 -27.58 33.06
C THR A 313 47.68 -28.30 33.71
N GLU A 314 47.25 -29.44 33.16
CA GLU A 314 46.20 -30.27 33.76
C GLU A 314 46.67 -30.91 35.08
N GLU A 315 47.96 -31.22 35.17
CA GLU A 315 48.62 -31.83 36.33
C GLU A 315 49.23 -30.82 37.32
N LEU A 316 49.14 -29.52 37.04
CA LEU A 316 49.73 -28.45 37.87
C LEU A 316 48.65 -27.53 38.46
N HIS A 317 48.92 -26.97 39.63
CA HIS A 317 48.07 -25.89 40.13
C HIS A 317 48.31 -24.61 39.34
N TYR A 318 47.30 -23.73 39.33
CA TYR A 318 47.44 -22.40 38.73
C TYR A 318 48.62 -21.62 39.33
N THR A 319 48.85 -21.74 40.65
CA THR A 319 50.02 -21.15 41.31
C THR A 319 51.34 -21.72 40.81
N ASP A 320 51.38 -23.02 40.50
CA ASP A 320 52.59 -23.70 40.02
C ASP A 320 52.91 -23.27 38.59
N ILE A 321 51.90 -23.06 37.74
CA ILE A 321 52.09 -22.48 36.40
C ILE A 321 52.59 -21.04 36.47
N MET A 322 52.06 -20.25 37.41
CA MET A 322 52.56 -18.89 37.63
C MET A 322 54.01 -18.90 38.13
N ASN A 323 54.38 -19.85 39.00
CA ASN A 323 55.76 -20.02 39.46
C ASN A 323 56.67 -20.54 38.33
N LEU A 324 56.21 -21.46 37.50
CA LEU A 324 56.90 -21.97 36.31
C LEU A 324 57.23 -20.83 35.33
N SER A 325 56.28 -19.90 35.14
CA SER A 325 56.48 -18.69 34.33
C SER A 325 57.54 -17.73 34.90
N ARG A 326 58.02 -17.94 36.13
CA ARG A 326 59.06 -17.12 36.77
C ARG A 326 60.45 -17.76 36.72
N VAL A 327 60.56 -19.03 36.29
CA VAL A 327 61.81 -19.80 36.30
C VAL A 327 62.86 -19.18 35.38
N SER A 328 62.46 -18.74 34.18
CA SER A 328 63.35 -18.04 33.26
C SER A 328 62.55 -17.14 32.32
N LYS A 329 63.22 -16.20 31.64
CA LYS A 329 62.57 -15.33 30.64
C LYS A 329 62.02 -16.14 29.45
N SER A 330 62.72 -17.19 29.03
CA SER A 330 62.30 -18.05 27.92
C SER A 330 61.11 -18.94 28.30
N VAL A 331 61.08 -19.48 29.53
CA VAL A 331 59.92 -20.22 30.04
C VAL A 331 58.74 -19.29 30.29
N ARG A 332 58.98 -18.07 30.78
CA ARG A 332 57.92 -17.05 30.93
C ARG A 332 57.19 -16.81 29.62
N GLU A 333 57.93 -16.59 28.54
CA GLU A 333 57.33 -16.32 27.24
C GLU A 333 56.65 -17.56 26.66
N ALA A 334 57.23 -18.74 26.87
CA ALA A 334 56.62 -20.01 26.44
C ALA A 334 55.28 -20.28 27.16
N VAL A 335 55.14 -19.90 28.43
CA VAL A 335 53.94 -20.14 29.25
C VAL A 335 52.93 -18.98 29.14
N LEU A 336 53.38 -17.74 29.31
CA LEU A 336 52.59 -16.49 29.35
C LEU A 336 53.19 -15.41 28.42
N PRO A 337 53.01 -15.55 27.09
CA PRO A 337 53.56 -14.61 26.13
C PRO A 337 52.89 -13.24 26.28
N ALA A 338 53.67 -12.17 26.11
CA ALA A 338 53.19 -10.80 26.34
C ALA A 338 51.98 -10.43 25.44
N GLY A 339 51.94 -10.97 24.22
CA GLY A 339 50.87 -10.71 23.26
C GLY A 339 49.55 -11.47 23.51
N ASP A 340 49.55 -12.51 24.35
CA ASP A 340 48.35 -13.35 24.58
C ASP A 340 48.10 -13.65 26.08
N LEU A 341 48.63 -12.80 26.96
CA LEU A 341 48.60 -12.97 28.41
C LEU A 341 47.17 -13.20 28.94
N GLY A 342 46.22 -12.37 28.49
CA GLY A 342 44.84 -12.42 28.98
C GLY A 342 44.14 -13.74 28.64
N ARG A 343 44.28 -14.23 27.40
CA ARG A 343 43.66 -15.48 26.94
C ARG A 343 44.29 -16.69 27.63
N ARG A 344 45.63 -16.71 27.75
CA ARG A 344 46.35 -17.82 28.39
C ARG A 344 46.07 -17.94 29.87
N VAL A 345 46.00 -16.81 30.59
CA VAL A 345 45.59 -16.80 32.01
C VAL A 345 44.20 -17.40 32.20
N GLN A 346 43.24 -17.08 31.32
CA GLN A 346 41.90 -17.66 31.38
C GLN A 346 41.89 -19.16 31.06
N ALA A 347 42.69 -19.59 30.08
CA ALA A 347 42.84 -21.00 29.74
C ALA A 347 43.43 -21.80 30.92
N PHE A 348 44.54 -21.35 31.50
CA PHE A 348 45.15 -22.07 32.63
C PHE A 348 44.20 -22.17 33.82
N ARG A 349 43.46 -21.10 34.17
CA ARG A 349 42.42 -21.19 35.23
C ARG A 349 41.35 -22.24 34.93
N ARG A 350 41.04 -22.49 33.65
CA ARG A 350 40.03 -23.48 33.25
C ARG A 350 40.54 -24.91 33.36
N TYR A 351 41.79 -25.14 32.95
CA TYR A 351 42.38 -26.47 32.82
C TYR A 351 43.18 -26.94 34.05
N THR A 352 43.55 -26.05 34.97
CA THR A 352 44.14 -26.44 36.26
C THR A 352 43.08 -26.97 37.24
N CYS A 353 43.37 -28.09 37.91
CA CYS A 353 42.47 -28.87 38.79
C CYS A 353 41.19 -29.40 38.09
N HIS A 354 41.02 -30.72 38.08
CA HIS A 354 39.84 -31.39 37.54
C HIS A 354 38.69 -31.51 38.58
N GLY A 355 37.48 -31.08 38.21
CA GLY A 355 36.26 -31.36 38.97
C GLY A 355 36.01 -30.54 40.25
N ALA A 356 35.28 -31.13 41.21
CA ALA A 356 34.72 -30.48 42.41
C ALA A 356 35.74 -30.15 43.52
N GLN A 357 37.04 -30.36 43.28
CA GLN A 357 38.11 -30.20 44.28
C GLN A 357 38.73 -28.79 44.31
N ARG A 358 38.06 -27.79 43.73
CA ARG A 358 38.54 -26.41 43.68
C ARG A 358 38.12 -25.67 44.95
N THR A 359 39.07 -25.38 45.84
CA THR A 359 38.84 -24.50 46.99
C THR A 359 39.70 -23.23 46.85
N LEU A 360 39.24 -22.14 47.45
CA LEU A 360 40.03 -20.91 47.54
C LEU A 360 40.89 -20.98 48.79
N CYS A 361 42.17 -20.64 48.67
CA CYS A 361 43.04 -20.47 49.81
C CYS A 361 42.47 -19.35 50.69
N TRP A 362 42.04 -19.69 51.91
CA TRP A 362 41.42 -18.76 52.85
C TRP A 362 42.27 -17.51 53.16
N LEU A 363 43.59 -17.60 52.94
CA LEU A 363 44.56 -16.56 53.26
C LEU A 363 44.87 -15.61 52.10
N CYS A 364 44.64 -16.02 50.84
CA CYS A 364 45.06 -15.20 49.69
C CYS A 364 44.14 -15.27 48.46
N ASP A 365 42.96 -15.89 48.57
CA ASP A 365 41.96 -16.05 47.51
C ASP A 365 42.47 -16.68 46.20
N LYS A 366 43.63 -17.35 46.24
CA LYS A 366 44.17 -18.12 45.11
C LYS A 366 43.58 -19.53 45.12
N GLN A 367 43.28 -20.05 43.94
CA GLN A 367 42.76 -21.40 43.76
C GLN A 367 43.81 -22.44 44.20
N ILE A 368 43.42 -23.34 45.10
CA ILE A 368 44.20 -24.50 45.55
C ILE A 368 43.38 -25.76 45.23
N CYS A 369 44.02 -26.88 44.85
CA CYS A 369 43.32 -28.16 44.82
C CYS A 369 43.25 -28.69 46.27
N ASN A 370 42.16 -29.34 46.65
CA ASN A 370 41.99 -29.92 47.98
C ASN A 370 42.87 -31.19 48.11
N VAL A 371 44.08 -31.07 48.65
CA VAL A 371 44.94 -32.24 48.91
C VAL A 371 44.43 -32.95 50.17
N SER A 372 43.80 -34.11 50.00
CA SER A 372 43.73 -35.12 51.06
C SER A 372 43.75 -36.53 50.46
N SER A 373 44.96 -37.06 50.32
CA SER A 373 45.24 -38.49 50.55
C SER A 373 46.75 -38.68 50.71
N TRP A 374 47.23 -38.29 51.89
CA TRP A 374 48.21 -39.13 52.56
C TRP A 374 47.41 -39.95 53.55
N ASP A 375 46.91 -41.11 53.11
CA ASP A 375 46.60 -42.24 53.98
C ASP A 375 46.70 -43.53 53.16
N LEU A 376 47.36 -44.50 53.78
CA LEU A 376 47.50 -45.91 53.43
C LEU A 376 46.15 -46.61 53.18
#